data_AF-S0FSE3-F1
#
_entry.id   AF-S0FSE3-F1
#
_cell.length_a   1.000
_cell.length_b   1.000
_cell.length_c   1.000
_cell.angle_alpha   90.00
_cell.angle_beta   90.00
_cell.angle_gamma   90.00
#
_symmetry.space_group_name_H-M   'P 1'
#
loop_
_entity.id
_entity.type
_entity.pdbx_description
1 polymer ?
#
loop_
_entity_poly.entity_id
_entity_poly.type
_entity_poly.pdbx_seq_one_letter_code
_entity_poly.pdbx_strand_id
1 'polypeptide(L)'
;MKRFVSFICIISILIITCQTSFSAAKDNVAPTVVKTDPGSNLSTVETNKTITIKFSEQIFKGNTYSRIKLANSWTVSVNIAVTVDRNNSLIIRPKGNLENDMVYELIIPANAVKDKSGNGLKKAYILKFRTEPDSSAFNVEIFQNGNEIKADAKDNAFYLDRSNFSLRFKMPIEGILQMAALDDSDSYDLTKEGMSLEEIPYFIPGTGMAADGPYESLYVNNEAHHYLFYSDDAHSRLPVINEDENSIIDTEFKVNDIQLLDPEIYEYTGYSLDEFPMDNIYIVAVMDLNHDGIINKGEYNKLVLIFN
;
A
#
# COMPACT_ATOMS: atom_id res chain seq x y z
N MET A 1 -22.69 83.23 75.97
CA MET A 1 -23.43 81.99 75.65
C MET A 1 -22.77 81.34 74.44
N LYS A 2 -22.32 80.09 74.59
CA LYS A 2 -21.76 79.24 73.51
C LYS A 2 -22.86 78.84 72.51
N ARG A 3 -22.54 78.75 71.22
CA ARG A 3 -23.10 77.81 70.20
C ARG A 3 -22.41 78.07 68.84
N PHE A 4 -21.35 77.31 68.53
CA PHE A 4 -21.32 76.15 67.63
C PHE A 4 -21.64 76.48 66.16
N VAL A 5 -20.57 76.72 65.38
CA VAL A 5 -20.58 76.67 63.91
C VAL A 5 -20.20 75.24 63.52
N SER A 6 -21.10 74.53 62.83
CA SER A 6 -20.84 73.20 62.29
C SER A 6 -20.31 73.35 60.86
N PHE A 7 -19.05 73.00 60.64
CA PHE A 7 -18.44 72.91 59.31
C PHE A 7 -18.90 71.62 58.62
N ILE A 8 -19.54 71.74 57.45
CA ILE A 8 -19.78 70.60 56.56
C ILE A 8 -18.58 70.51 55.62
N CYS A 9 -17.79 69.45 55.77
CA CYS A 9 -16.65 69.14 54.92
C CYS A 9 -17.15 68.29 53.74
N ILE A 10 -17.13 68.83 52.53
CA ILE A 10 -17.43 68.09 51.30
C ILE A 10 -16.12 67.44 50.85
N ILE A 11 -15.98 66.13 51.07
CA ILE A 11 -14.88 65.33 50.52
C ILE A 11 -15.32 64.85 49.13
N SER A 12 -14.80 65.49 48.10
CA SER A 12 -14.93 65.02 46.72
C SER A 12 -13.90 63.92 46.46
N ILE A 13 -14.35 62.66 46.41
CA ILE A 13 -13.50 61.53 46.04
C ILE A 13 -13.36 61.50 44.52
N LEU A 14 -12.15 61.79 44.02
CA LEU A 14 -11.76 61.61 42.62
C LEU A 14 -11.42 60.14 42.39
N ILE A 15 -12.34 59.37 41.79
CA ILE A 15 -12.07 57.99 41.38
C ILE A 15 -11.35 58.02 40.04
N ILE A 16 -10.03 57.87 40.06
CA ILE A 16 -9.22 57.64 38.85
C ILE A 16 -9.31 56.15 38.52
N THR A 17 -10.20 55.76 37.61
CA THR A 17 -10.17 54.41 37.04
C THR A 17 -9.03 54.31 36.04
N CYS A 18 -7.95 53.63 36.42
CA CYS A 18 -6.92 53.20 35.48
C CYS A 18 -7.50 52.07 34.62
N GLN A 19 -7.88 52.39 33.38
CA GLN A 19 -8.23 51.37 32.40
C GLN A 19 -6.92 50.85 31.79
N THR A 20 -6.48 49.67 32.22
CA THR A 20 -5.40 48.96 31.55
C THR A 20 -5.94 48.33 30.28
N SER A 21 -5.69 48.93 29.13
CA SER A 21 -5.91 48.27 27.84
C SER A 21 -4.84 47.19 27.65
N PHE A 22 -5.23 45.93 27.85
CA PHE A 22 -4.38 44.79 27.50
C PHE A 22 -4.48 44.58 25.99
N SER A 23 -3.53 45.12 25.23
CA SER A 23 -3.41 44.79 23.79
C SER A 23 -2.72 43.44 23.69
N ALA A 24 -3.45 42.39 23.37
CA ALA A 24 -2.84 41.10 23.04
C ALA A 24 -1.89 41.32 21.85
N ALA A 25 -0.64 40.87 21.97
CA ALA A 25 0.32 40.95 20.88
C ALA A 25 -0.26 40.27 19.64
N LYS A 26 -0.25 40.98 18.50
CA LYS A 26 -0.73 40.43 17.23
C LYS A 26 0.13 39.22 16.86
N ASP A 27 -0.54 38.10 16.64
CA ASP A 27 0.10 36.89 16.12
C ASP A 27 0.52 37.10 14.66
N ASN A 28 1.77 36.79 14.36
CA ASN A 28 2.40 36.91 13.04
C ASN A 28 3.04 35.57 12.59
N VAL A 29 2.73 34.47 13.28
CA VAL A 29 3.16 33.13 12.89
C VAL A 29 2.17 32.61 11.85
N ALA A 30 2.69 32.01 10.78
CA ALA A 30 1.86 31.46 9.72
C ALA A 30 1.78 29.94 9.88
N PRO A 31 0.67 29.32 9.45
CA PRO A 31 0.53 27.87 9.50
C PRO A 31 1.58 27.21 8.61
N THR A 32 2.23 26.17 9.13
CA THR A 32 3.18 25.32 8.40
C THR A 32 2.68 23.88 8.36
N VAL A 33 3.07 23.13 7.34
CA VAL A 33 2.74 21.69 7.26
C VAL A 33 3.62 20.93 8.24
N VAL A 34 3.00 20.13 9.10
CA VAL A 34 3.65 19.29 10.10
C VAL A 34 3.69 17.83 9.66
N LYS A 35 2.63 17.35 9.00
CA LYS A 35 2.54 15.97 8.51
C LYS A 35 1.64 15.90 7.28
N THR A 36 1.91 14.95 6.40
CA THR A 36 1.08 14.57 5.27
C THR A 36 0.80 13.07 5.31
N ASP A 37 -0.38 12.68 4.86
CA ASP A 37 -0.77 11.30 4.54
C ASP A 37 -1.53 11.33 3.22
N PRO A 38 -1.07 10.69 2.13
CA PRO A 38 0.14 9.88 2.04
C PRO A 38 1.42 10.68 2.30
N GLY A 39 2.48 9.94 2.65
CA GLY A 39 3.83 10.48 2.76
C GLY A 39 4.32 11.07 1.44
N SER A 40 5.24 12.02 1.50
CA SER A 40 5.84 12.59 0.28
C SER A 40 6.65 11.53 -0.45
N ASN A 41 6.42 11.42 -1.76
CA ASN A 41 7.04 10.47 -2.68
C ASN A 41 6.75 8.99 -2.37
N LEU A 42 5.68 8.70 -1.63
CA LEU A 42 5.23 7.31 -1.44
C LEU A 42 4.78 6.73 -2.80
N SER A 43 5.16 5.48 -3.09
CA SER A 43 4.92 4.81 -4.38
C SER A 43 3.67 3.92 -4.42
N THR A 44 3.12 3.57 -3.26
CA THR A 44 2.04 2.57 -3.11
C THR A 44 0.78 3.17 -2.51
N VAL A 45 0.37 4.32 -3.03
CA VAL A 45 -0.85 4.99 -2.54
C VAL A 45 -2.08 4.35 -3.14
N GLU A 46 -3.00 3.88 -2.29
CA GLU A 46 -4.30 3.36 -2.73
C GLU A 46 -5.00 4.33 -3.70
N THR A 47 -5.59 3.83 -4.79
CA THR A 47 -6.24 4.70 -5.79
C THR A 47 -7.42 5.52 -5.28
N ASN A 48 -8.02 5.13 -4.15
CA ASN A 48 -9.12 5.84 -3.50
C ASN A 48 -8.68 6.65 -2.26
N LYS A 49 -7.36 6.80 -2.04
CA LYS A 49 -6.81 7.41 -0.83
C LYS A 49 -7.32 8.82 -0.62
N THR A 50 -7.75 9.10 0.61
CA THR A 50 -8.00 10.47 1.07
C THR A 50 -6.69 11.09 1.54
N ILE A 51 -6.34 12.25 0.98
CA ILE A 51 -5.11 12.97 1.32
C ILE A 51 -5.38 13.93 2.49
N THR A 52 -4.55 13.85 3.54
CA THR A 52 -4.66 14.64 4.76
C THR A 52 -3.37 15.43 5.01
N ILE A 53 -3.48 16.74 5.10
CA ILE A 53 -2.36 17.65 5.41
C ILE A 53 -2.59 18.28 6.77
N LYS A 54 -1.75 17.94 7.75
CA LYS A 54 -1.78 18.48 9.11
C LYS A 54 -0.93 19.74 9.21
N PHE A 55 -1.50 20.79 9.78
CA PHE A 55 -0.82 22.07 10.02
C PHE A 55 -0.43 22.26 11.50
N SER A 56 0.52 23.18 11.72
CA SER A 56 1.04 23.58 13.04
C SER A 56 0.01 24.21 13.96
N GLU A 57 -1.07 24.73 13.39
CA GLU A 57 -2.10 25.50 14.07
C GLU A 57 -3.44 25.40 13.34
N GLN A 58 -4.49 25.94 13.95
CA GLN A 58 -5.82 25.94 13.35
C GLN A 58 -5.86 26.77 12.08
N ILE A 59 -6.34 26.16 11.00
CA ILE A 59 -6.43 26.78 9.69
C ILE A 59 -7.87 27.14 9.31
N PHE A 60 -7.99 28.10 8.40
CA PHE A 60 -9.19 28.57 7.74
C PHE A 60 -8.92 28.72 6.24
N LYS A 61 -9.99 28.79 5.44
CA LYS A 61 -9.88 29.02 4.00
C LYS A 61 -9.23 30.39 3.73
N GLY A 62 -8.11 30.37 3.02
CA GLY A 62 -7.43 31.56 2.54
C GLY A 62 -7.92 31.99 1.16
N ASN A 63 -7.30 33.05 0.61
CA ASN A 63 -7.78 33.70 -0.62
C ASN A 63 -7.55 32.84 -1.87
N THR A 64 -6.60 31.89 -1.83
CA THR A 64 -6.30 30.99 -2.95
C THR A 64 -6.80 29.57 -2.71
N TYR A 65 -7.69 29.36 -1.72
CA TYR A 65 -8.22 28.03 -1.36
C TYR A 65 -8.85 27.29 -2.56
N SER A 66 -9.57 28.01 -3.42
CA SER A 66 -10.18 27.43 -4.63
C SER A 66 -9.18 27.02 -5.71
N ARG A 67 -7.89 27.35 -5.55
CA ARG A 67 -6.80 26.99 -6.47
C ARG A 67 -6.01 25.77 -6.02
N ILE A 68 -6.40 25.13 -4.91
CA ILE A 68 -5.87 23.82 -4.52
C ILE A 68 -6.27 22.83 -5.62
N LYS A 69 -5.29 22.08 -6.14
CA LYS A 69 -5.50 21.17 -7.27
C LYS A 69 -4.66 19.92 -7.14
N LEU A 70 -5.18 18.83 -7.69
CA LEU A 70 -4.52 17.55 -7.86
C LEU A 70 -4.49 17.23 -9.36
N ALA A 71 -3.34 16.82 -9.88
CA ALA A 71 -3.20 16.41 -11.28
C ALA A 71 -2.22 15.24 -11.40
N ASN A 72 -2.37 14.41 -12.43
CA ASN A 72 -1.38 13.37 -12.74
C ASN A 72 -0.15 13.96 -13.45
N SER A 73 0.88 13.13 -13.68
CA SER A 73 2.12 13.49 -14.37
C SER A 73 1.90 13.98 -15.81
N TRP A 74 0.80 13.56 -16.45
CA TRP A 74 0.33 14.04 -17.76
C TRP A 74 -0.42 15.37 -17.70
N THR A 75 -0.47 16.01 -16.52
CA THR A 75 -1.14 17.28 -16.24
C THR A 75 -2.67 17.24 -16.32
N VAL A 76 -3.27 16.05 -16.35
CA VAL A 76 -4.72 15.84 -16.31
C VAL A 76 -5.21 16.14 -14.89
N SER A 77 -6.18 17.06 -14.78
CA SER A 77 -6.73 17.47 -13.48
C SER A 77 -7.68 16.43 -12.91
N VAL A 78 -7.53 16.14 -11.61
CA VAL A 78 -8.45 15.29 -10.85
C VAL A 78 -9.54 16.14 -10.19
N ASN A 79 -10.78 15.67 -10.23
CA ASN A 79 -11.89 16.30 -9.51
C ASN A 79 -11.80 15.95 -8.02
N ILE A 80 -11.61 16.97 -7.17
CA ILE A 80 -11.40 16.80 -5.72
C ILE A 80 -12.42 17.59 -4.90
N ALA A 81 -12.75 17.05 -3.73
CA ALA A 81 -13.40 17.79 -2.65
C ALA A 81 -12.35 18.20 -1.62
N VAL A 82 -12.32 19.48 -1.24
CA VAL A 82 -11.34 20.02 -0.27
C VAL A 82 -12.07 20.58 0.94
N THR A 83 -11.75 20.07 2.12
CA THR A 83 -12.36 20.50 3.40
C THR A 83 -11.30 20.84 4.44
N VAL A 84 -11.62 21.80 5.31
CA VAL A 84 -10.82 22.10 6.49
C VAL A 84 -11.52 21.45 7.68
N ASP A 85 -10.81 20.59 8.40
CA ASP A 85 -11.34 19.94 9.59
C ASP A 85 -11.11 20.79 10.86
N ARG A 86 -11.64 20.34 12.00
CA ARG A 86 -11.45 21.02 13.30
C ARG A 86 -10.11 20.72 13.96
N ASN A 87 -9.36 19.77 13.42
CA ASN A 87 -8.12 19.26 13.97
C ASN A 87 -6.93 19.80 13.17
N ASN A 88 -6.96 21.05 12.70
CA ASN A 88 -5.85 21.70 12.00
C ASN A 88 -5.44 21.00 10.69
N SER A 89 -6.37 20.30 10.03
CA SER A 89 -6.05 19.53 8.83
C SER A 89 -6.85 20.00 7.62
N LEU A 90 -6.20 19.91 6.46
CA LEU A 90 -6.83 20.02 5.16
C LEU A 90 -7.03 18.60 4.62
N ILE A 91 -8.28 18.25 4.31
CA ILE A 91 -8.66 16.94 3.77
C ILE A 91 -9.02 17.11 2.30
N ILE A 92 -8.33 16.37 1.43
CA ILE A 92 -8.52 16.35 -0.01
C ILE A 92 -8.98 14.96 -0.41
N ARG A 93 -10.20 14.87 -0.96
CA ARG A 93 -10.81 13.61 -1.39
C ARG A 93 -11.03 13.61 -2.90
N PRO A 94 -10.37 12.73 -3.67
CA PRO A 94 -10.73 12.45 -5.05
C PRO A 94 -12.20 12.02 -5.16
N LYS A 95 -12.92 12.50 -6.18
CA LYS A 95 -14.34 12.13 -6.38
C LYS A 95 -14.54 10.78 -7.08
N GLY A 96 -13.51 10.29 -7.76
CA GLY A 96 -13.41 8.94 -8.30
C GLY A 96 -12.03 8.36 -7.97
N ASN A 97 -11.85 7.08 -8.27
CA ASN A 97 -10.53 6.45 -8.13
C ASN A 97 -9.53 7.14 -9.05
N LEU A 98 -8.32 7.29 -8.53
CA LEU A 98 -7.15 7.65 -9.31
C LEU A 98 -6.77 6.48 -10.24
N GLU A 99 -5.99 6.76 -11.26
CA GLU A 99 -5.41 5.75 -12.14
C GLU A 99 -4.36 4.95 -11.35
N ASN A 100 -4.25 3.65 -11.63
CA ASN A 100 -3.17 2.81 -11.11
C ASN A 100 -1.82 3.24 -11.71
N ASP A 101 -0.73 2.90 -11.01
CA ASP A 101 0.65 3.20 -11.39
C ASP A 101 0.88 4.62 -11.94
N MET A 102 0.29 5.62 -11.28
CA MET A 102 0.29 6.98 -11.79
C MET A 102 0.83 7.96 -10.75
N VAL A 103 1.76 8.82 -11.18
CA VAL A 103 2.28 9.89 -10.33
C VAL A 103 1.28 11.03 -10.29
N TYR A 104 0.91 11.44 -9.07
CA TYR A 104 0.05 12.58 -8.80
C TYR A 104 0.79 13.68 -8.04
N GLU A 105 0.45 14.93 -8.35
CA GLU A 105 0.95 16.12 -7.70
C GLU A 105 -0.21 16.95 -7.12
N LEU A 106 -0.26 17.05 -5.79
CA LEU A 106 -1.14 17.98 -5.07
C LEU A 106 -0.40 19.29 -4.87
N ILE A 107 -1.00 20.39 -5.33
CA ILE A 107 -0.49 21.76 -5.14
C ILE A 107 -1.44 22.52 -4.22
N ILE A 108 -0.91 22.98 -3.10
CA ILE A 108 -1.57 23.90 -2.16
C ILE A 108 -0.88 25.26 -2.29
N PRO A 109 -1.47 26.24 -2.98
CA PRO A 109 -0.82 27.54 -3.20
C PRO A 109 -0.54 28.30 -1.90
N ALA A 110 0.42 29.23 -1.96
CA ALA A 110 0.58 30.22 -0.90
C ALA A 110 -0.75 30.96 -0.65
N ASN A 111 -1.04 31.27 0.61
CA ASN A 111 -2.30 31.84 1.08
C ASN A 111 -3.57 30.99 0.82
N ALA A 112 -3.43 29.70 0.51
CA ALA A 112 -4.61 28.83 0.33
C ALA A 112 -5.28 28.52 1.66
N VAL A 113 -4.48 28.44 2.73
CA VAL A 113 -4.93 28.40 4.11
C VAL A 113 -4.32 29.56 4.89
N LYS A 114 -5.01 29.98 5.95
CA LYS A 114 -4.57 31.01 6.89
C LYS A 114 -5.02 30.69 8.31
N ASP A 115 -4.38 31.29 9.29
CA ASP A 115 -4.82 31.21 10.69
C ASP A 115 -6.00 32.17 10.99
N LYS A 116 -6.36 32.29 12.28
CA LYS A 116 -7.39 33.22 12.76
C LYS A 116 -6.95 34.69 12.67
N SER A 117 -5.65 34.94 12.73
CA SER A 117 -5.02 36.27 12.74
C SER A 117 -4.80 36.83 11.33
N GLY A 118 -5.04 36.01 10.29
CA GLY A 118 -4.90 36.33 8.88
C GLY A 118 -3.54 35.99 8.27
N ASN A 119 -2.65 35.32 9.01
CA ASN A 119 -1.36 34.88 8.48
C ASN A 119 -1.57 33.69 7.55
N GLY A 120 -1.26 33.88 6.27
CA GLY A 120 -1.40 32.85 5.25
C GLY A 120 -0.18 31.93 5.14
N LEU A 121 -0.40 30.72 4.63
CA LEU A 121 0.68 29.81 4.25
C LEU A 121 1.67 30.53 3.33
N LYS A 122 2.95 30.64 3.76
CA LYS A 122 3.93 31.54 3.13
C LYS A 122 4.34 31.12 1.72
N LYS A 123 4.47 29.83 1.47
CA LYS A 123 4.90 29.25 0.19
C LYS A 123 3.93 28.18 -0.25
N ALA A 124 3.87 27.91 -1.56
CA ALA A 124 3.11 26.76 -2.02
C ALA A 124 3.70 25.48 -1.42
N TYR A 125 2.82 24.57 -1.01
CA TYR A 125 3.19 23.22 -0.63
C TYR A 125 2.86 22.28 -1.77
N ILE A 126 3.80 21.40 -2.10
CA ILE A 126 3.69 20.41 -3.16
C ILE A 126 3.88 19.05 -2.53
N LEU A 127 2.90 18.17 -2.74
CA LEU A 127 2.99 16.76 -2.40
C LEU A 127 2.95 15.95 -3.68
N LYS A 128 3.95 15.10 -3.86
CA LYS A 128 3.98 14.11 -4.93
C LYS A 128 3.82 12.72 -4.33
N PHE A 129 3.08 11.87 -4.99
CA PHE A 129 2.95 10.45 -4.65
C PHE A 129 2.63 9.67 -5.92
N ARG A 130 2.87 8.36 -5.93
CA ARG A 130 2.45 7.45 -6.99
C ARG A 130 1.41 6.49 -6.41
N THR A 131 0.39 6.20 -7.22
CA THR A 131 -0.63 5.22 -6.86
C THR A 131 -0.11 3.80 -7.04
N GLU A 132 -0.67 2.87 -6.29
CA GLU A 132 -0.38 1.43 -6.42
C GLU A 132 -0.54 0.93 -7.88
N PRO A 133 0.26 -0.05 -8.34
CA PRO A 133 0.10 -0.66 -9.65
C PRO A 133 -1.25 -1.36 -9.86
N ASP A 134 -1.60 -1.62 -11.13
CA ASP A 134 -2.79 -2.40 -11.44
C ASP A 134 -2.53 -3.89 -11.26
N SER A 135 -2.73 -4.37 -10.04
CA SER A 135 -2.57 -5.77 -9.68
C SER A 135 -3.75 -6.65 -10.09
N SER A 136 -4.82 -6.08 -10.68
CA SER A 136 -5.99 -6.88 -11.11
C SER A 136 -5.68 -7.86 -12.24
N ALA A 137 -4.53 -7.72 -12.87
CA ALA A 137 -4.04 -8.63 -13.90
C ALA A 137 -3.28 -9.85 -13.37
N PHE A 138 -2.86 -9.88 -12.09
CA PHE A 138 -2.13 -11.03 -11.54
C PHE A 138 -3.07 -12.18 -11.18
N ASN A 139 -2.96 -13.28 -11.90
CA ASN A 139 -3.74 -14.49 -11.68
C ASN A 139 -2.88 -15.74 -11.82
N VAL A 140 -3.20 -16.77 -11.02
CA VAL A 140 -2.60 -18.10 -11.13
C VAL A 140 -3.65 -19.08 -11.62
N GLU A 141 -3.35 -19.73 -12.74
CA GLU A 141 -4.22 -20.73 -13.37
C GLU A 141 -3.55 -22.09 -13.31
N ILE A 142 -4.35 -23.15 -13.13
CA ILE A 142 -3.86 -24.52 -13.10
C ILE A 142 -4.23 -25.22 -14.40
N PHE A 143 -3.29 -25.91 -15.03
CA PHE A 143 -3.55 -26.71 -16.22
C PHE A 143 -3.14 -28.16 -16.00
N GLN A 144 -3.98 -29.10 -16.42
CA GLN A 144 -3.66 -30.53 -16.40
C GLN A 144 -4.21 -31.18 -17.67
N ASN A 145 -3.42 -32.05 -18.31
CA ASN A 145 -3.80 -32.72 -19.55
C ASN A 145 -4.26 -31.77 -20.67
N GLY A 146 -3.68 -30.57 -20.73
CA GLY A 146 -3.99 -29.54 -21.73
C GLY A 146 -5.25 -28.72 -21.46
N ASN A 147 -5.94 -28.95 -20.34
CA ASN A 147 -7.14 -28.21 -19.95
C ASN A 147 -6.90 -27.38 -18.69
N GLU A 148 -7.54 -26.23 -18.59
CA GLU A 148 -7.55 -25.43 -17.37
C GLU A 148 -8.43 -26.10 -16.31
N ILE A 149 -7.90 -26.24 -15.11
CA ILE A 149 -8.60 -26.73 -13.93
C ILE A 149 -9.15 -25.52 -13.17
N LYS A 150 -10.46 -25.51 -12.95
CA LYS A 150 -11.13 -24.43 -12.21
C LYS A 150 -11.17 -24.77 -10.72
N ALA A 151 -10.97 -23.75 -9.89
CA ALA A 151 -11.11 -23.88 -8.45
C ALA A 151 -12.56 -24.21 -8.05
N ASP A 152 -12.74 -24.98 -6.99
CA ASP A 152 -14.01 -25.05 -6.27
C ASP A 152 -14.26 -23.70 -5.59
N ALA A 153 -15.40 -23.10 -5.91
CA ALA A 153 -15.79 -21.77 -5.46
C ALA A 153 -15.93 -21.66 -3.93
N LYS A 154 -15.99 -22.77 -3.20
CA LYS A 154 -16.18 -22.79 -1.76
C LYS A 154 -14.88 -22.58 -0.96
N ASP A 155 -13.78 -23.14 -1.42
CA ASP A 155 -12.51 -23.20 -0.69
C ASP A 155 -11.28 -22.85 -1.54
N ASN A 156 -11.48 -22.44 -2.79
CA ASN A 156 -10.42 -22.17 -3.77
C ASN A 156 -9.49 -23.38 -3.99
N ALA A 157 -10.04 -24.59 -3.83
CA ALA A 157 -9.30 -25.83 -4.03
C ALA A 157 -9.33 -26.28 -5.50
N PHE A 158 -8.20 -26.80 -5.98
CA PHE A 158 -8.03 -27.36 -7.30
C PHE A 158 -7.79 -28.86 -7.16
N TYR A 159 -8.71 -29.64 -7.72
CA TYR A 159 -8.63 -31.10 -7.69
C TYR A 159 -7.87 -31.58 -8.92
N LEU A 160 -6.77 -32.27 -8.70
CA LEU A 160 -5.84 -32.73 -9.72
C LEU A 160 -5.73 -34.25 -9.66
N ASP A 161 -5.65 -34.88 -10.82
CA ASP A 161 -5.18 -36.26 -10.89
C ASP A 161 -3.71 -36.28 -10.42
N ARG A 162 -3.24 -37.40 -9.87
CA ARG A 162 -1.82 -37.63 -9.53
C ARG A 162 -0.92 -37.79 -10.78
N SER A 163 -0.83 -36.72 -11.58
CA SER A 163 -0.12 -36.65 -12.86
C SER A 163 0.31 -35.21 -13.18
N ASN A 164 1.24 -35.04 -14.13
CA ASN A 164 1.87 -33.75 -14.44
C ASN A 164 0.84 -32.63 -14.66
N PHE A 165 1.10 -31.48 -14.05
CA PHE A 165 0.27 -30.27 -14.18
C PHE A 165 1.17 -29.05 -14.38
N SER A 166 0.58 -27.92 -14.74
CA SER A 166 1.26 -26.64 -14.87
C SER A 166 0.60 -25.60 -13.98
N LEU A 167 1.42 -24.78 -13.33
CA LEU A 167 1.00 -23.49 -12.80
C LEU A 167 1.27 -22.45 -13.89
N ARG A 168 0.26 -21.66 -14.25
CA ARG A 168 0.41 -20.55 -15.17
C ARG A 168 0.19 -19.24 -14.46
N PHE A 169 1.09 -18.29 -14.68
CA PHE A 169 1.05 -16.98 -14.05
C PHE A 169 0.79 -15.96 -15.14
N LYS A 170 -0.42 -15.41 -15.12
CA LYS A 170 -0.76 -14.23 -15.91
C LYS A 170 -0.45 -13.01 -15.06
N MET A 171 0.42 -12.14 -15.53
CA MET A 171 0.93 -11.01 -14.73
C MET A 171 1.48 -9.89 -15.61
N PRO A 172 1.53 -8.64 -15.11
CA PRO A 172 2.33 -7.60 -15.74
C PRO A 172 3.81 -8.02 -15.88
N ILE A 173 4.48 -7.53 -16.92
CA ILE A 173 5.91 -7.83 -17.16
C ILE A 173 6.85 -7.15 -16.15
N GLU A 174 6.35 -6.16 -15.42
CA GLU A 174 7.09 -5.44 -14.37
C GLU A 174 6.84 -6.13 -13.03
N GLY A 175 7.88 -6.26 -12.19
CA GLY A 175 7.74 -6.79 -10.83
C GLY A 175 8.55 -8.06 -10.54
N ILE A 176 8.29 -8.62 -9.35
CA ILE A 176 8.95 -9.80 -8.81
C ILE A 176 7.91 -10.87 -8.48
N LEU A 177 7.99 -12.04 -9.14
CA LEU A 177 7.16 -13.20 -8.80
C LEU A 177 7.92 -14.15 -7.88
N GLN A 178 7.40 -14.32 -6.67
CA GLN A 178 7.86 -15.30 -5.69
C GLN A 178 6.72 -16.28 -5.36
N MET A 179 7.04 -17.56 -5.16
CA MET A 179 6.03 -18.57 -4.86
C MET A 179 6.52 -19.59 -3.83
N ALA A 180 5.79 -19.71 -2.72
CA ALA A 180 5.99 -20.78 -1.76
C ALA A 180 5.03 -21.95 -2.04
N ALA A 181 5.53 -23.18 -1.88
CA ALA A 181 4.71 -24.39 -1.84
C ALA A 181 4.87 -25.01 -0.45
N LEU A 182 3.75 -25.22 0.23
CA LEU A 182 3.69 -25.51 1.66
C LEU A 182 2.95 -26.83 1.90
N ASP A 183 3.31 -27.53 2.96
CA ASP A 183 2.66 -28.80 3.35
C ASP A 183 1.60 -28.65 4.46
N ASP A 184 1.46 -27.45 5.04
CA ASP A 184 0.56 -27.18 6.16
C ASP A 184 -0.28 -25.90 5.99
N SER A 185 -1.47 -25.91 6.59
CA SER A 185 -2.43 -24.81 6.52
C SER A 185 -2.07 -23.60 7.39
N ASP A 186 -1.32 -23.81 8.48
CA ASP A 186 -0.96 -22.73 9.40
C ASP A 186 0.01 -21.76 8.71
N SER A 187 1.03 -22.30 8.02
CA SER A 187 1.96 -21.57 7.17
C SER A 187 1.23 -20.87 6.01
N TYR A 188 0.27 -21.56 5.38
CA TYR A 188 -0.56 -20.99 4.32
C TYR A 188 -1.32 -19.75 4.82
N ASP A 189 -1.89 -19.79 6.03
CA ASP A 189 -2.69 -18.72 6.61
C ASP A 189 -1.90 -17.53 7.16
N LEU A 190 -0.56 -17.60 7.18
CA LEU A 190 0.29 -16.48 7.53
C LEU A 190 0.18 -15.33 6.52
N THR A 191 0.11 -15.63 5.22
CA THR A 191 0.14 -14.60 4.17
C THR A 191 -1.19 -13.85 4.06
N LYS A 192 -1.14 -12.52 4.19
CA LYS A 192 -2.30 -11.61 4.13
C LYS A 192 -1.95 -10.30 3.43
N GLU A 193 -2.96 -9.68 2.84
CA GLU A 193 -2.88 -8.31 2.31
C GLU A 193 -2.36 -7.33 3.39
N GLY A 194 -1.43 -6.46 2.99
CA GLY A 194 -0.80 -5.43 3.82
C GLY A 194 0.40 -5.90 4.65
N MET A 195 0.73 -7.20 4.64
CA MET A 195 1.92 -7.71 5.33
C MET A 195 3.19 -7.46 4.54
N SER A 196 4.30 -7.26 5.26
CA SER A 196 5.62 -7.28 4.64
C SER A 196 6.05 -8.72 4.39
N LEU A 197 6.70 -8.97 3.25
CA LEU A 197 7.34 -10.24 2.95
C LEU A 197 8.39 -10.63 3.99
N GLU A 198 9.05 -9.66 4.63
CA GLU A 198 10.02 -9.90 5.70
C GLU A 198 9.38 -10.41 7.02
N GLU A 199 8.05 -10.36 7.13
CA GLU A 199 7.30 -10.90 8.27
C GLU A 199 6.78 -12.33 8.02
N ILE A 200 6.95 -12.86 6.81
CA ILE A 200 6.45 -14.18 6.41
C ILE A 200 7.63 -15.15 6.29
N PRO A 201 7.71 -16.22 7.10
CA PRO A 201 8.91 -17.05 7.24
C PRO A 201 9.51 -17.54 5.91
N TYR A 202 8.67 -17.96 4.96
CA TYR A 202 9.12 -18.46 3.66
C TYR A 202 9.45 -17.37 2.62
N PHE A 203 9.27 -16.08 2.93
CA PHE A 203 9.62 -14.96 2.02
C PHE A 203 10.71 -14.04 2.57
N ILE A 204 11.25 -14.28 3.77
CA ILE A 204 12.30 -13.43 4.32
C ILE A 204 13.60 -13.52 3.49
N PRO A 205 14.47 -12.48 3.50
CA PRO A 205 15.72 -12.51 2.76
C PRO A 205 16.57 -13.75 3.07
N GLY A 206 17.02 -14.45 2.02
CA GLY A 206 17.82 -15.68 2.12
C GLY A 206 17.04 -16.99 2.03
N THR A 207 15.71 -16.93 1.98
CA THR A 207 14.82 -18.10 1.81
C THR A 207 14.47 -18.40 0.35
N GLY A 208 14.90 -17.54 -0.56
CA GLY A 208 14.76 -17.75 -1.99
C GLY A 208 15.59 -18.94 -2.43
N MET A 209 14.91 -19.97 -2.91
CA MET A 209 15.55 -21.04 -3.65
C MET A 209 16.13 -20.43 -4.93
N ALA A 210 17.33 -20.87 -5.29
CA ALA A 210 17.99 -20.46 -6.51
C ALA A 210 18.47 -21.71 -7.24
N ALA A 211 17.80 -22.06 -8.34
CA ALA A 211 18.35 -23.04 -9.28
C ALA A 211 19.41 -22.37 -10.19
N ASP A 212 20.25 -23.11 -10.91
CA ASP A 212 21.05 -22.55 -12.02
C ASP A 212 20.27 -22.77 -13.34
N GLY A 213 19.11 -22.13 -13.48
CA GLY A 213 18.19 -22.35 -14.62
C GLY A 213 16.71 -22.46 -14.22
N PRO A 214 15.80 -22.78 -15.16
CA PRO A 214 14.39 -22.95 -14.84
C PRO A 214 14.20 -24.01 -13.75
N TYR A 215 13.16 -23.87 -12.94
CA TYR A 215 12.81 -24.90 -11.98
C TYR A 215 12.32 -26.15 -12.71
N GLU A 216 12.94 -27.28 -12.41
CA GLU A 216 12.57 -28.59 -12.97
C GLU A 216 11.55 -29.32 -12.10
N SER A 217 11.52 -29.00 -10.80
CA SER A 217 10.69 -29.63 -9.77
C SER A 217 10.02 -28.58 -8.88
N LEU A 218 8.87 -28.91 -8.31
CA LEU A 218 8.22 -28.10 -7.28
C LEU A 218 8.77 -28.50 -5.90
N TYR A 219 9.38 -27.56 -5.18
CA TYR A 219 9.91 -27.79 -3.84
C TYR A 219 8.90 -27.39 -2.77
N VAL A 220 8.42 -28.37 -1.99
CA VAL A 220 7.53 -28.14 -0.85
C VAL A 220 8.38 -27.94 0.39
N ASN A 221 8.32 -26.72 0.94
CA ASN A 221 9.12 -26.27 2.07
C ASN A 221 8.46 -25.04 2.73
N ASN A 222 8.15 -25.12 4.02
CA ASN A 222 7.46 -24.05 4.74
C ASN A 222 8.37 -22.89 5.17
N GLU A 223 9.67 -22.96 4.88
CA GLU A 223 10.68 -21.96 5.19
C GLU A 223 11.35 -21.39 3.94
N ALA A 224 10.88 -21.74 2.74
CA ALA A 224 11.49 -21.30 1.48
C ALA A 224 10.47 -20.98 0.38
N HIS A 225 10.90 -20.19 -0.60
CA HIS A 225 10.10 -19.89 -1.79
C HIS A 225 10.92 -20.04 -3.07
N HIS A 226 10.21 -20.26 -4.17
CA HIS A 226 10.76 -20.21 -5.52
C HIS A 226 10.79 -18.75 -5.97
N TYR A 227 11.96 -18.28 -6.39
CA TYR A 227 12.11 -16.99 -7.07
C TYR A 227 11.94 -17.18 -8.58
N LEU A 228 10.76 -16.87 -9.11
CA LEU A 228 10.31 -17.35 -10.42
C LEU A 228 10.53 -16.35 -11.56
N PHE A 229 10.28 -15.07 -11.32
CA PHE A 229 10.37 -14.03 -12.35
C PHE A 229 10.85 -12.71 -11.75
N TYR A 230 11.65 -11.97 -12.53
CA TYR A 230 12.13 -10.63 -12.20
C TYR A 230 12.29 -9.84 -13.50
N SER A 231 11.72 -8.63 -13.56
CA SER A 231 11.65 -7.83 -14.79
C SER A 231 13.01 -7.41 -15.37
N ASP A 232 14.02 -7.18 -14.53
CA ASP A 232 15.33 -6.66 -14.97
C ASP A 232 16.43 -7.74 -15.07
N ASP A 233 16.09 -9.02 -14.95
CA ASP A 233 17.06 -10.12 -15.02
C ASP A 233 16.94 -10.88 -16.35
N ALA A 234 18.09 -11.18 -16.95
CA ALA A 234 18.17 -12.06 -18.12
C ALA A 234 17.77 -13.51 -17.81
N HIS A 235 17.59 -13.85 -16.52
CA HIS A 235 17.40 -15.21 -16.03
C HIS A 235 16.01 -15.43 -15.38
N SER A 236 14.92 -14.99 -16.03
CA SER A 236 13.58 -15.50 -15.70
C SER A 236 13.60 -17.03 -15.65
N ARG A 237 13.02 -17.61 -14.60
CA ARG A 237 12.97 -19.08 -14.42
C ARG A 237 11.76 -19.71 -15.06
N LEU A 238 10.81 -18.88 -15.47
CA LEU A 238 9.63 -19.31 -16.18
C LEU A 238 9.72 -18.90 -17.65
N PRO A 239 9.45 -19.83 -18.59
CA PRO A 239 9.26 -19.47 -19.98
C PRO A 239 8.00 -18.61 -20.14
N VAL A 240 8.13 -17.51 -20.88
CA VAL A 240 6.99 -16.71 -21.36
C VAL A 240 6.37 -17.46 -22.55
N ILE A 241 5.09 -17.82 -22.43
CA ILE A 241 4.35 -18.55 -23.48
C ILE A 241 3.44 -17.62 -24.28
N ASN A 242 3.08 -16.46 -23.73
CA ASN A 242 2.32 -15.42 -24.43
C ASN A 242 2.61 -14.04 -23.81
N GLU A 243 2.47 -12.98 -24.61
CA GLU A 243 2.50 -11.59 -24.16
C GLU A 243 1.42 -10.82 -24.93
N ASP A 244 0.59 -10.06 -24.23
CA ASP A 244 -0.46 -9.25 -24.84
C ASP A 244 -0.02 -7.79 -25.10
N GLU A 245 -0.88 -7.03 -25.78
CA GLU A 245 -0.61 -5.64 -26.15
C GLU A 245 -0.49 -4.66 -24.97
N ASN A 246 -0.89 -5.08 -23.77
CA ASN A 246 -0.83 -4.28 -22.53
C ASN A 246 0.34 -4.71 -21.64
N SER A 247 1.33 -5.42 -22.19
CA SER A 247 2.50 -5.91 -21.45
C SER A 247 2.13 -6.84 -20.29
N ILE A 248 1.04 -7.60 -20.44
CA ILE A 248 0.71 -8.73 -19.59
C ILE A 248 1.27 -10.00 -20.23
N ILE A 249 2.11 -10.71 -19.47
CA ILE A 249 2.70 -11.98 -19.88
C ILE A 249 1.94 -13.16 -19.27
N ASP A 250 1.98 -14.29 -19.95
CA ASP A 250 1.60 -15.60 -19.44
C ASP A 250 2.86 -16.46 -19.39
N THR A 251 3.16 -17.00 -18.21
CA THR A 251 4.35 -17.83 -17.96
C THR A 251 3.95 -19.18 -17.39
N GLU A 252 4.74 -20.22 -17.66
CA GLU A 252 4.36 -21.60 -17.30
C GLU A 252 5.43 -22.28 -16.44
N PHE A 253 5.05 -22.68 -15.22
CA PHE A 253 5.81 -23.63 -14.40
C PHE A 253 5.22 -25.02 -14.55
N LYS A 254 5.90 -25.89 -15.30
CA LYS A 254 5.54 -27.31 -15.40
C LYS A 254 6.01 -28.08 -14.18
N VAL A 255 5.10 -28.81 -13.54
CA VAL A 255 5.39 -29.67 -12.40
C VAL A 255 5.31 -31.12 -12.86
N ASN A 256 6.46 -31.79 -12.92
CA ASN A 256 6.58 -33.20 -13.27
C ASN A 256 6.87 -34.09 -12.06
N ASP A 257 7.53 -33.52 -11.05
CA ASP A 257 7.85 -34.14 -9.78
C ASP A 257 7.84 -33.10 -8.65
N ILE A 258 7.74 -33.59 -7.41
CA ILE A 258 7.73 -32.78 -6.19
C ILE A 258 8.89 -33.19 -5.30
N GLN A 259 9.63 -32.20 -4.81
CA GLN A 259 10.67 -32.37 -3.80
C GLN A 259 10.10 -31.95 -2.44
N LEU A 260 9.94 -32.90 -1.53
CA LEU A 260 9.39 -32.64 -0.18
C LEU A 260 10.53 -32.56 0.83
N LEU A 261 10.61 -31.46 1.58
CA LEU A 261 11.58 -31.30 2.66
C LEU A 261 11.18 -32.15 3.87
N ASP A 262 12.12 -32.92 4.41
CA ASP A 262 12.02 -33.44 5.77
C ASP A 262 12.59 -32.39 6.75
N PRO A 263 11.78 -31.76 7.61
CA PRO A 263 12.24 -30.70 8.50
C PRO A 263 13.09 -31.22 9.67
N GLU A 264 13.08 -32.52 9.98
CA GLU A 264 13.89 -33.08 11.06
C GLU A 264 15.36 -33.21 10.67
N ILE A 265 15.62 -33.53 9.39
CA ILE A 265 16.96 -33.77 8.87
C ILE A 265 17.42 -32.77 7.81
N TYR A 266 16.53 -31.87 7.36
CA TYR A 266 16.78 -30.86 6.33
C TYR A 266 17.26 -31.43 4.99
N GLU A 267 16.66 -32.55 4.56
CA GLU A 267 16.92 -33.18 3.27
C GLU A 267 15.64 -33.26 2.43
N TYR A 268 15.78 -33.12 1.10
CA TYR A 268 14.66 -33.27 0.18
C TYR A 268 14.54 -34.72 -0.30
N THR A 269 13.30 -35.22 -0.32
CA THR A 269 12.94 -36.46 -1.00
C THR A 269 12.11 -36.14 -2.24
N GLY A 270 12.54 -36.63 -3.40
CA GLY A 270 11.82 -36.47 -4.67
C GLY A 270 10.76 -37.55 -4.86
N TYR A 271 9.59 -37.13 -5.33
CA TYR A 271 8.46 -38.00 -5.64
C TYR A 271 7.93 -37.71 -7.04
N SER A 272 7.65 -38.77 -7.81
CA SER A 272 6.72 -38.63 -8.92
C SER A 272 5.31 -38.36 -8.38
N LEU A 273 4.46 -37.73 -9.19
CA LEU A 273 3.14 -37.27 -8.73
C LEU A 273 2.19 -38.42 -8.32
N ASP A 274 2.37 -39.62 -8.91
CA ASP A 274 1.64 -40.84 -8.57
C ASP A 274 2.09 -41.49 -7.25
N GLU A 275 3.31 -41.20 -6.79
CA GLU A 275 3.88 -41.72 -5.55
C GLU A 275 3.98 -40.67 -4.43
N PHE A 276 3.59 -39.43 -4.71
CA PHE A 276 3.66 -38.33 -3.74
C PHE A 276 2.80 -38.61 -2.50
N PRO A 277 3.36 -38.59 -1.27
CA PRO A 277 2.70 -39.17 -0.10
C PRO A 277 1.56 -38.31 0.48
N MET A 278 1.45 -37.05 0.07
CA MET A 278 0.41 -36.15 0.59
C MET A 278 -0.82 -36.11 -0.32
N ASP A 279 -1.97 -35.83 0.29
CA ASP A 279 -3.24 -35.62 -0.42
C ASP A 279 -3.42 -34.19 -0.90
N ASN A 280 -2.68 -33.24 -0.33
CA ASN A 280 -2.74 -31.85 -0.73
C ASN A 280 -1.44 -31.12 -0.42
N ILE A 281 -1.25 -30.00 -1.11
CA ILE A 281 -0.27 -28.96 -0.79
C ILE A 281 -0.93 -27.59 -0.97
N TYR A 282 -0.29 -26.56 -0.43
CA TYR A 282 -0.74 -25.18 -0.52
C TYR A 282 0.24 -24.35 -1.34
N ILE A 283 -0.27 -23.47 -2.19
CA ILE A 283 0.55 -22.54 -2.95
C ILE A 283 0.22 -21.11 -2.52
N VAL A 284 1.28 -20.33 -2.28
CA VAL A 284 1.18 -18.88 -2.11
C VAL A 284 2.09 -18.23 -3.12
N ALA A 285 1.51 -17.55 -4.10
CA ALA A 285 2.24 -16.79 -5.11
C ALA A 285 2.06 -15.29 -4.85
N VAL A 286 3.14 -14.53 -4.83
CA VAL A 286 3.16 -13.08 -4.65
C VAL A 286 3.87 -12.44 -5.83
N MET A 287 3.24 -11.42 -6.41
CA MET A 287 3.78 -10.54 -7.44
C MET A 287 3.96 -9.14 -6.85
N ASP A 288 5.17 -8.82 -6.40
CA ASP A 288 5.50 -7.47 -5.92
C ASP A 288 5.79 -6.57 -7.12
N LEU A 289 4.78 -5.80 -7.55
CA LEU A 289 4.85 -4.97 -8.76
C LEU A 289 5.65 -3.68 -8.53
N ASN A 290 5.70 -3.21 -7.28
CA ASN A 290 6.26 -1.91 -6.94
C ASN A 290 7.60 -2.00 -6.19
N HIS A 291 8.04 -3.21 -5.88
CA HIS A 291 9.31 -3.56 -5.25
C HIS A 291 9.44 -2.98 -3.83
N ASP A 292 8.34 -2.78 -3.10
CA ASP A 292 8.35 -2.31 -1.71
C ASP A 292 8.30 -3.45 -0.68
N GLY A 293 8.16 -4.70 -1.13
CA GLY A 293 8.08 -5.88 -0.29
C GLY A 293 6.82 -5.94 0.58
N ILE A 294 5.79 -5.17 0.28
CA ILE A 294 4.48 -5.20 0.93
C ILE A 294 3.47 -5.86 0.00
N ILE A 295 2.70 -6.81 0.51
CA ILE A 295 1.67 -7.48 -0.28
C ILE A 295 0.48 -6.54 -0.43
N ASN A 296 0.32 -5.91 -1.59
CA ASN A 296 -0.87 -5.12 -1.87
C ASN A 296 -2.05 -6.00 -2.31
N LYS A 297 -3.24 -5.41 -2.32
CA LYS A 297 -4.44 -6.07 -2.83
C LYS A 297 -4.19 -6.51 -4.27
N GLY A 298 -4.52 -7.76 -4.60
CA GLY A 298 -4.35 -8.32 -5.95
C GLY A 298 -2.92 -8.78 -6.28
N GLU A 299 -1.93 -8.49 -5.43
CA GLU A 299 -0.54 -8.94 -5.65
C GLU A 299 -0.28 -10.36 -5.15
N TYR A 300 -1.29 -11.09 -4.68
CA TYR A 300 -1.09 -12.45 -4.21
C TYR A 300 -2.25 -13.37 -4.59
N ASN A 301 -1.91 -14.63 -4.81
CA ASN A 301 -2.83 -15.72 -5.04
C ASN A 301 -2.52 -16.86 -4.06
N LYS A 302 -3.57 -17.40 -3.45
CA LYS A 302 -3.49 -18.52 -2.51
C LYS A 302 -4.32 -19.68 -3.06
N LEU A 303 -3.70 -20.84 -3.26
CA LEU A 303 -4.33 -22.02 -3.87
C LEU A 303 -4.16 -23.24 -2.97
N VAL A 304 -5.16 -24.11 -2.94
CA VAL A 304 -5.06 -25.44 -2.34
C VAL A 304 -5.08 -26.46 -3.47
N LEU A 305 -4.03 -27.26 -3.61
CA LEU A 305 -3.97 -28.31 -4.63
C LEU A 305 -4.26 -29.64 -3.95
N ILE A 306 -5.31 -30.35 -4.39
CA ILE A 306 -5.75 -31.63 -3.85
C ILE A 306 -5.48 -32.72 -4.90
N PHE A 307 -4.72 -33.75 -4.53
CA PHE A 307 -4.29 -34.85 -5.39
C PHE A 307 -5.18 -36.09 -5.21
N ASN A 308 -5.92 -36.44 -6.26
CA ASN A 308 -6.83 -37.59 -6.30
C ASN A 308 -6.25 -38.77 -7.10
#